data_AF-A0A1Z4MZQ7-F1
#
_entry.id   AF-A0A1Z4MZQ7-F1
#
_cell.length_a   1.000
_cell.length_b   1.000
_cell.length_c   1.000
_cell.angle_alpha   90.00
_cell.angle_beta   90.00
_cell.angle_gamma   90.00
#
_symmetry.space_group_name_H-M   'P 1'
#
loop_
_entity.id
_entity.type
_entity.pdbx_description
1 polymer ?
#
loop_
_entity_poly.entity_id
_entity_poly.type
_entity_poly.pdbx_seq_one_letter_code
_entity_poly.pdbx_strand_id
1 'polypeptide(L)'
;MRLFTLNLTAEFFNFMETVNIDQAQTNFTEMLSRVELGEKIIISNQGIAIAKLVPFRAASNRSDSLGQDRGLFIVPEDFTAPLPEEILVAFEGNEQCKPIV
;
A
#
# COMPACT_ATOMS: atom_id res chain seq x y z
N MET A 1 20.86 9.45 -16.85
CA MET A 1 20.18 8.39 -16.09
C MET A 1 20.27 8.76 -14.62
N ARG A 2 19.29 9.53 -14.11
CA ARG A 2 19.33 10.08 -12.75
C ARG A 2 18.99 8.98 -11.75
N LEU A 3 19.87 8.82 -10.76
CA LEU A 3 19.75 7.94 -9.61
C LEU A 3 18.44 8.25 -8.86
N PHE A 4 17.44 7.38 -9.00
CA PHE A 4 16.23 7.36 -8.17
C PHE A 4 16.50 6.50 -6.93
N THR A 5 17.40 6.97 -6.07
CA THR A 5 17.53 6.50 -4.69
C THR A 5 17.26 7.67 -3.78
N LEU A 6 16.00 8.11 -3.76
CA LEU A 6 15.49 9.04 -2.76
C LEU A 6 14.78 8.23 -1.67
N ASN A 7 15.48 8.05 -0.55
CA ASN A 7 14.96 8.12 0.82
C ASN A 7 13.54 7.55 1.08
N LEU A 8 13.41 6.22 1.05
CA LEU A 8 12.19 5.52 1.48
C LEU A 8 11.92 5.61 3.01
N THR A 9 12.81 6.22 3.79
CA THR A 9 12.64 6.40 5.24
C THR A 9 12.11 7.78 5.63
N ALA A 10 12.10 8.77 4.73
CA ALA A 10 11.70 10.14 5.05
C ALA A 10 10.21 10.42 4.80
N GLU A 11 9.56 9.75 3.84
CA GLU A 11 8.14 9.98 3.53
C GLU A 11 7.16 9.31 4.50
N PHE A 12 7.61 8.26 5.21
CA PHE A 12 6.85 7.66 6.30
C PHE A 12 6.84 8.53 7.57
N PHE A 13 7.73 9.52 7.63
CA PHE A 13 7.77 10.55 8.67
C PHE A 13 6.81 11.70 8.36
N ASN A 14 5.68 11.43 7.69
CA ASN A 14 4.52 12.30 7.85
C ASN A 14 4.00 12.13 9.29
N PHE A 15 4.63 12.89 10.19
CA PHE A 15 4.13 13.34 11.48
C PHE A 15 3.30 12.28 12.23
N MET A 16 3.95 11.28 12.84
CA MET A 16 3.32 10.50 13.90
C MET A 16 3.64 11.17 15.23
N GLU A 17 2.81 12.14 15.62
CA GLU A 17 2.86 12.68 16.98
C GLU A 17 2.22 11.68 17.94
N THR A 18 2.88 11.39 19.07
CA THR A 18 2.30 10.58 20.14
C THR A 18 1.89 11.49 21.29
N VAL A 19 0.60 11.45 21.64
CA VAL A 19 0.00 12.27 22.70
C VAL A 19 -0.57 11.35 23.78
N ASN A 20 -0.46 11.73 25.06
CA ASN A 20 -1.06 10.97 26.17
C ASN A 20 -2.58 11.20 26.21
N ILE A 21 -3.35 10.24 26.72
CA ILE A 21 -4.81 10.28 26.81
C ILE A 21 -5.32 11.54 27.53
N ASP A 22 -4.64 12.00 28.59
CA ASP A 22 -5.04 13.19 29.36
C ASP A 22 -4.94 14.48 28.51
N GLN A 23 -3.89 14.57 27.69
CA GLN A 23 -3.69 15.67 26.74
C GLN A 23 -4.67 15.57 25.57
N ALA A 24 -4.91 14.35 25.09
CA ALA A 24 -5.81 14.08 23.98
C ALA A 24 -7.26 14.46 24.32
N GLN A 25 -7.72 14.22 25.56
CA GLN A 25 -9.06 14.62 26.00
C GLN A 25 -9.22 16.14 26.04
N THR A 26 -8.18 16.87 26.43
CA THR A 26 -8.22 18.34 26.53
C THR A 26 -8.15 19.02 25.17
N ASN A 27 -7.27 18.54 24.28
CA ASN A 27 -6.97 19.16 22.99
C ASN A 27 -7.60 18.44 21.79
N PHE A 28 -8.64 17.61 22.03
CA PHE A 28 -9.21 16.71 21.03
C PHE A 28 -9.67 17.45 19.76
N THR A 29 -10.33 18.60 19.92
CA THR A 29 -10.84 19.39 18.80
C THR A 29 -9.72 19.91 17.89
N GLU A 30 -8.62 20.39 18.47
CA GLU A 30 -7.45 20.85 17.71
C GLU A 30 -6.77 19.69 16.97
N MET A 31 -6.67 18.53 17.65
CA MET A 31 -6.15 17.30 17.04
C MET A 31 -6.99 16.87 15.83
N LEU A 32 -8.31 17.02 15.88
CA LEU A 32 -9.18 16.72 14.73
C LEU A 32 -8.90 17.67 13.56
N SER A 33 -8.76 18.98 13.77
CA SER A 33 -8.41 19.93 12.70
C SER A 33 -7.08 19.58 12.03
N ARG A 34 -6.11 19.12 12.81
CA ARG A 34 -4.81 18.65 12.29
C ARG A 34 -4.95 17.35 11.49
N VAL A 35 -5.77 16.42 11.97
CA VAL A 35 -6.07 15.17 11.29
C VAL A 35 -6.84 15.41 9.98
N GLU A 36 -7.73 16.40 9.92
CA GLU A 36 -8.40 16.81 8.67
C GLU A 36 -7.40 17.30 7.60
N LEU A 37 -6.31 17.96 8.02
CA LEU A 37 -5.23 18.38 7.12
C LEU A 37 -4.34 17.22 6.64
N GLY A 38 -4.57 16.00 7.13
CA GLY A 38 -3.85 14.81 6.70
C GLY A 38 -2.90 14.23 7.74
N GLU A 39 -2.82 14.82 8.95
CA GLU A 39 -1.95 14.36 10.01
C GLU A 39 -2.43 13.05 10.65
N LYS A 40 -1.50 12.25 11.20
CA LYS A 40 -1.81 11.00 11.91
C LYS A 40 -1.30 11.08 13.33
N ILE A 41 -2.18 10.97 14.32
CA ILE A 41 -1.81 11.15 15.73
C ILE A 41 -2.02 9.84 16.49
N ILE A 42 -1.04 9.42 17.28
CA ILE A 42 -1.12 8.25 18.16
C ILE A 42 -1.55 8.72 19.55
N ILE A 43 -2.59 8.09 20.09
CA ILE A 43 -2.97 8.27 21.49
C ILE A 43 -2.34 7.13 22.28
N SER A 44 -1.62 7.51 23.34
CA SER A 44 -1.01 6.61 24.29
C SER A 44 -1.65 6.74 25.67
N ASN A 45 -1.66 5.67 26.43
CA ASN A 45 -1.96 5.68 27.86
C ASN A 45 -0.71 5.23 28.60
N GLN A 46 -0.16 6.09 29.46
CA GLN A 46 1.07 5.82 30.21
C GLN A 46 2.26 5.39 29.32
N GLY A 47 2.39 6.02 28.15
CA GLY A 47 3.46 5.73 27.19
C GLY A 47 3.23 4.49 26.31
N ILE A 48 2.12 3.78 26.49
CA ILE A 48 1.73 2.66 25.63
C ILE A 48 0.69 3.14 24.61
N ALA A 49 0.97 2.98 23.31
CA ALA A 49 0.03 3.34 22.27
C ALA A 49 -1.25 2.48 22.34
N ILE A 50 -2.42 3.14 22.38
CA ILE A 50 -3.73 2.47 22.49
C ILE A 50 -4.66 2.77 21.32
N ALA A 51 -4.47 3.90 20.63
CA ALA A 51 -5.33 4.30 19.51
C ALA A 51 -4.56 5.18 18.53
N LYS A 52 -5.12 5.36 17.34
CA LYS A 52 -4.58 6.21 16.28
C LYS A 52 -5.71 7.01 15.65
N LEU A 53 -5.59 8.33 15.65
CA LEU A 53 -6.41 9.22 14.84
C LEU A 53 -5.80 9.30 13.44
N VAL A 54 -6.64 9.03 12.45
CA VAL A 54 -6.26 9.14 11.03
C VAL A 54 -7.33 9.93 10.28
N PRO A 55 -6.94 10.63 9.20
CA PRO A 55 -7.89 11.33 8.37
C PRO A 55 -8.89 10.32 7.80
N PHE A 56 -10.18 10.57 7.98
CA PHE A 56 -11.21 9.76 7.35
C PHE A 56 -11.35 10.19 5.89
N ARG A 57 -10.77 9.40 4.98
CA ARG A 57 -11.00 9.56 3.55
C ARG A 57 -12.13 8.62 3.16
N ALA A 58 -13.22 9.17 2.61
CA ALA A 58 -14.15 8.35 1.85
C ALA A 58 -13.31 7.55 0.85
N ALA A 59 -13.49 6.23 0.80
CA ALA A 59 -12.77 5.40 -0.16
C ALA A 59 -12.90 6.08 -1.52
N SER A 60 -11.78 6.46 -2.13
CA SER A 60 -11.79 6.98 -3.50
C SER A 60 -12.68 6.05 -4.30
N ASN A 61 -13.64 6.62 -5.03
CA ASN A 61 -14.60 5.82 -5.78
C ASN A 61 -13.82 4.69 -6.44
N ARG A 62 -14.22 3.45 -6.18
CA ARG A 62 -13.47 2.27 -6.64
C ARG A 62 -13.29 2.27 -8.17
N SER A 63 -14.02 3.13 -8.88
CA SER A 63 -13.84 3.50 -10.29
C SER A 63 -12.48 4.12 -10.62
N ASP A 64 -11.90 4.93 -9.73
CA ASP A 64 -10.69 5.71 -10.03
C ASP A 64 -9.43 4.83 -10.08
N SER A 65 -9.48 3.63 -9.48
CA SER A 65 -8.39 2.65 -9.51
C SER A 65 -8.53 1.59 -10.61
N LEU A 66 -9.63 1.56 -11.37
CA LEU A 66 -9.84 0.61 -12.46
C LEU A 66 -9.36 1.18 -13.80
N GLY A 67 -8.92 0.30 -14.69
CA GLY A 67 -8.54 0.69 -16.06
C GLY A 67 -7.23 1.47 -16.16
N GLN A 68 -6.32 1.33 -15.18
CA GLN A 68 -4.98 1.93 -15.20
C GLN A 68 -4.20 1.55 -16.47
N ASP A 69 -4.40 0.32 -16.96
CA ASP A 69 -3.73 -0.20 -18.15
C ASP A 69 -4.56 -0.05 -19.43
N ARG A 70 -5.62 0.76 -19.41
CA ARG A 70 -6.50 0.96 -20.57
C ARG A 70 -5.70 1.52 -21.74
N GLY A 71 -5.63 0.75 -22.83
CA GLY A 71 -4.90 1.12 -24.04
C GLY A 71 -3.40 0.83 -24.01
N LEU A 72 -2.85 0.33 -22.90
CA LEU A 72 -1.47 -0.14 -22.82
C LEU A 72 -1.29 -1.55 -23.38
N PHE A 73 -2.36 -2.35 -23.35
CA PHE A 73 -2.38 -3.70 -23.88
C PHE A 73 -3.58 -3.91 -24.79
N ILE A 74 -3.32 -4.45 -25.98
CA ILE A 74 -4.33 -4.94 -26.90
C ILE A 74 -4.23 -6.46 -26.84
N VAL A 75 -5.33 -7.11 -26.44
CA VAL A 75 -5.40 -8.58 -26.37
C VAL A 75 -5.23 -9.13 -27.80
N PRO A 76 -4.19 -9.94 -28.07
CA PRO A 76 -4.01 -10.58 -29.37
C PRO A 76 -5.16 -11.54 -29.70
N GLU A 77 -5.42 -11.77 -30.99
CA GLU A 77 -6.47 -12.71 -31.44
C GLU A 77 -6.22 -14.15 -30.97
N ASP A 78 -4.95 -14.51 -30.77
CA ASP A 78 -4.48 -15.82 -30.35
C ASP A 78 -4.28 -15.94 -28.83
N PHE A 79 -4.80 -15.01 -28.02
CA PHE A 79 -4.65 -15.05 -26.55
C PHE A 79 -5.15 -16.36 -25.91
N THR A 80 -6.11 -17.03 -26.56
CA THR A 80 -6.68 -18.32 -26.11
C THR A 80 -5.99 -19.52 -26.77
N ALA A 81 -4.97 -19.30 -27.61
CA ALA A 81 -4.18 -20.38 -28.17
C ALA A 81 -3.41 -21.12 -27.06
N PRO A 82 -3.11 -22.41 -27.24
CA PRO A 82 -2.27 -23.14 -26.29
C PRO A 82 -0.92 -22.44 -26.15
N LEU A 83 -0.43 -22.36 -24.92
CA LEU A 83 0.91 -21.84 -24.65
C LEU A 83 1.97 -22.75 -25.31
N PRO A 84 3.13 -22.21 -25.70
CA PRO A 84 4.25 -23.03 -26.16
C PRO A 84 4.64 -24.10 -25.14
N GLU A 85 5.03 -25.29 -25.61
CA GLU A 85 5.35 -26.47 -24.78
C GLU A 85 6.33 -26.16 -23.64
N GLU A 86 7.39 -25.40 -23.93
CA GLU A 86 8.41 -25.03 -22.94
C GLU A 86 7.83 -24.18 -21.79
N ILE A 87 6.87 -23.30 -22.10
CA ILE A 87 6.20 -22.44 -21.13
C ILE A 87 5.14 -23.23 -20.37
N LEU A 88 4.39 -24.10 -21.06
CA LEU A 88 3.44 -25.02 -20.42
C LEU A 88 4.13 -25.88 -19.37
N VAL A 89 5.29 -26.45 -19.71
CA VAL A 89 6.05 -27.31 -18.80
C VAL A 89 6.47 -26.57 -17.52
N ALA A 90 6.92 -25.32 -17.67
CA ALA A 90 7.26 -24.47 -16.53
C ALA A 90 6.04 -24.07 -15.69
N PHE A 91 4.86 -23.92 -16.32
CA PHE A 91 3.61 -23.53 -15.64
C PHE A 91 2.96 -24.69 -14.88
N GLU A 92 2.99 -25.90 -15.45
CA GLU A 92 2.34 -27.10 -14.91
C GLU A 92 3.24 -27.87 -13.93
N GLY A 93 4.53 -27.53 -13.83
CA GLY A 93 5.45 -28.15 -12.88
C GLY A 93 5.80 -29.61 -13.22
N ASN A 94 5.60 -30.00 -14.48
CA ASN A 94 5.95 -31.29 -15.10
C ASN A 94 7.42 -31.33 -15.56
N GLU A 95 8.27 -30.44 -15.05
CA GLU A 95 9.71 -30.68 -15.00
C GLU A 95 9.93 -32.02 -14.29
N GLN A 96 10.28 -33.03 -15.07
CA GLN A 96 10.81 -34.26 -14.51
C GLN A 96 12.04 -33.87 -13.71
N CYS A 97 11.90 -33.80 -12.39
CA CYS A 97 13.00 -33.65 -11.45
C CYS A 97 14.07 -34.68 -11.83
N LYS A 98 15.08 -34.26 -12.61
CA LYS A 98 16.22 -35.10 -12.88
C LYS A 98 16.95 -35.21 -11.55
N PRO A 99 17.17 -36.43 -11.02
CA PRO A 99 17.92 -36.58 -9.80
C PRO A 99 19.29 -35.94 -10.03
N ILE A 100 19.67 -35.07 -9.10
CA ILE A 100 21.01 -34.52 -9.03
C ILE A 100 21.90 -35.71 -8.69
N VAL A 101 22.73 -36.12 -9.66
CA VAL A 101 23.72 -37.20 -9.52
C VAL A 101 24.71 -36.93 -8.41
#